data_AF-A0A6D2K5A3-F1
#
_entry.id   AF-A0A6D2K5A3-F1
#
_cell.length_a   1.000
_cell.length_b   1.000
_cell.length_c   1.000
_cell.angle_alpha   90.00
_cell.angle_beta   90.00
_cell.angle_gamma   90.00
#
_symmetry.space_group_name_H-M   'P 1'
#
loop_
_entity.id
_entity.type
_entity.pdbx_description
1 polymer ?
#
loop_
_entity_poly.entity_id
_entity_poly.type
_entity_poly.pdbx_seq_one_letter_code
_entity_poly.pdbx_strand_id
1 'polypeptide(L)'
;MLETIKRQAMVRNEKKQKKAERWDGRCTKYVKLVLAELKEHADKCMVSHGSHGNYEVELYDDKFHVDTRKKTCSCFKWKISGIPCEHAYGVMLDAGLASDDHVNECFSTTKQRDCYIDNVKPMRGPGFWMADIPLIYPLFILF
;
A
#
# COMPACT_ATOMS: atom_id res chain seq x y z
N MET A 1 8.06 6.48 28.52
CA MET A 1 7.04 6.41 27.44
C MET A 1 7.69 6.37 26.04
N LEU A 2 8.51 7.37 25.65
CA LEU A 2 9.15 7.43 24.33
C LEU A 2 10.12 6.26 24.03
N GLU A 3 10.88 5.80 25.02
CA GLU A 3 11.75 4.61 24.89
C GLU A 3 10.97 3.37 24.45
N THR A 4 9.82 3.16 25.05
CA THR A 4 8.94 2.02 24.74
C THR A 4 8.42 2.12 23.31
N ILE A 5 8.01 3.32 22.88
CA ILE A 5 7.54 3.57 21.51
C ILE A 5 8.65 3.29 20.49
N LYS A 6 9.87 3.81 20.72
CA LYS A 6 11.06 3.55 19.89
C LYS A 6 11.32 2.04 19.76
N ARG A 7 11.35 1.33 20.89
CA ARG A 7 11.59 -0.12 20.92
C ARG A 7 10.50 -0.89 20.17
N GLN A 8 9.24 -0.53 20.37
CA GLN A 8 8.11 -1.14 19.66
C GLN A 8 8.18 -0.88 18.14
N ALA A 9 8.52 0.33 17.73
CA ALA A 9 8.70 0.69 16.32
C ALA A 9 9.83 -0.13 15.67
N MET A 10 11.00 -0.18 16.30
CA MET A 10 12.15 -0.97 15.86
C MET A 10 11.78 -2.44 15.64
N VAL A 11 11.17 -3.09 16.65
CA VAL A 11 10.76 -4.51 16.56
C VAL A 11 9.68 -4.73 15.50
N ARG A 12 8.72 -3.81 15.37
CA ARG A 12 7.65 -3.92 14.35
C ARG A 12 8.22 -3.77 12.94
N ASN A 13 9.13 -2.82 12.72
CA ASN A 13 9.75 -2.57 11.43
C ASN A 13 10.64 -3.74 11.01
N GLU A 14 11.45 -4.29 11.93
CA GLU A 14 12.28 -5.47 11.65
C GLU A 14 11.41 -6.67 11.21
N LYS A 15 10.28 -6.89 11.90
CA LYS A 15 9.31 -7.94 11.50
C LYS A 15 8.71 -7.68 10.12
N LYS A 16 8.44 -6.42 9.76
CA LYS A 16 7.91 -6.06 8.43
C LYS A 16 8.98 -6.24 7.34
N GLN A 17 10.21 -5.82 7.61
CA GLN A 17 11.36 -6.01 6.71
C GLN A 17 11.58 -7.49 6.39
N LYS A 18 11.71 -8.34 7.41
CA LYS A 18 11.89 -9.79 7.22
C LYS A 18 10.75 -10.43 6.44
N LYS A 19 9.50 -9.95 6.62
CA LYS A 19 8.36 -10.42 5.83
C LYS A 19 8.46 -10.01 4.36
N ALA A 20 8.92 -8.80 4.08
CA ALA A 20 9.09 -8.28 2.72
C ALA A 20 10.28 -8.93 1.99
N GLU A 21 11.37 -9.25 2.70
CA GLU A 21 12.54 -9.94 2.15
C GLU A 21 12.23 -11.39 1.76
N ARG A 22 11.38 -12.09 2.53
CA ARG A 22 10.99 -13.49 2.27
C ARG A 22 9.94 -13.66 1.18
N TRP A 23 9.37 -12.56 0.67
CA TRP A 23 8.26 -12.58 -0.27
C TRP A 23 8.72 -12.07 -1.62
N ASP A 24 8.56 -12.87 -2.67
CA ASP A 24 9.05 -12.53 -4.02
C ASP A 24 7.95 -12.08 -5.00
N GLY A 25 6.71 -11.97 -4.54
CA GLY A 25 5.62 -11.45 -5.36
C GLY A 25 5.78 -9.96 -5.68
N ARG A 26 5.28 -9.52 -6.85
CA ARG A 26 5.31 -8.11 -7.30
C ARG A 26 4.63 -7.17 -6.28
N CYS A 27 3.41 -7.52 -5.88
CA CYS A 27 2.68 -6.83 -4.81
C CYS A 27 2.87 -7.54 -3.47
N THR A 28 2.68 -6.80 -2.37
CA THR A 28 2.75 -7.36 -1.02
C THR A 28 1.76 -8.52 -0.82
N LYS A 29 2.08 -9.42 0.13
CA LYS A 29 1.19 -10.53 0.51
C LYS A 29 -0.22 -10.06 0.93
N TYR A 30 -0.34 -8.87 1.49
CA TYR A 30 -1.63 -8.28 1.84
C TYR A 30 -2.55 -8.13 0.63
N VAL A 31 -2.04 -7.59 -0.48
CA VAL A 31 -2.81 -7.42 -1.72
C VAL A 31 -3.26 -8.78 -2.28
N LYS A 32 -2.39 -9.79 -2.25
CA LYS A 32 -2.76 -11.14 -2.70
C LYS A 32 -3.91 -11.74 -1.88
N LEU A 33 -3.92 -11.52 -0.57
CA LEU A 33 -5.01 -11.98 0.29
C LEU A 33 -6.31 -11.22 0.00
N VAL A 34 -6.25 -9.90 -0.16
CA VAL A 34 -7.42 -9.08 -0.51
C VAL A 34 -8.01 -9.51 -1.86
N LEU A 35 -7.19 -9.68 -2.89
CA LEU A 35 -7.66 -10.12 -4.20
C LEU A 35 -8.25 -11.54 -4.15
N ALA A 36 -7.68 -12.44 -3.35
CA ALA A 36 -8.22 -13.78 -3.16
C ALA A 36 -9.62 -13.75 -2.49
N GLU A 37 -9.84 -12.86 -1.53
CA GLU A 37 -11.15 -12.66 -0.88
C GLU A 37 -12.16 -12.03 -1.85
N LEU A 38 -11.73 -11.06 -2.67
CA LEU A 38 -12.59 -10.42 -3.66
C LEU A 38 -12.93 -11.32 -4.86
N LYS A 39 -12.17 -12.41 -5.06
CA LYS A 39 -12.29 -13.29 -6.24
C LYS A 39 -13.70 -13.86 -6.39
N GLU A 40 -14.33 -14.28 -5.29
CA GLU A 40 -15.67 -14.86 -5.35
C GLU A 40 -16.72 -13.86 -5.89
N HIS A 41 -16.60 -12.59 -5.53
CA HIS A 41 -17.49 -11.54 -6.04
C HIS A 41 -17.12 -11.10 -7.45
N ALA A 42 -15.82 -11.01 -7.75
CA ALA A 42 -15.31 -10.67 -9.06
C ALA A 42 -15.75 -11.70 -10.13
N ASP A 43 -15.83 -12.98 -9.77
CA ASP A 43 -16.30 -14.05 -10.66
C ASP A 43 -17.79 -13.97 -10.99
N LYS A 44 -18.57 -13.27 -10.17
CA LYS A 44 -20.01 -13.05 -10.37
C LYS A 44 -20.28 -11.78 -11.20
N CYS A 45 -19.25 -10.99 -11.51
CA CYS A 45 -19.39 -9.79 -12.30
C CYS A 45 -19.67 -10.12 -13.77
N MET A 46 -20.73 -9.57 -14.33
CA MET A 46 -21.01 -9.59 -15.76
C MET A 46 -20.41 -8.33 -16.39
N VAL A 47 -19.43 -8.52 -17.28
CA VAL A 47 -18.66 -7.42 -17.86
C VAL A 47 -19.15 -7.11 -19.27
N SER A 48 -19.42 -5.83 -19.54
CA SER A 48 -19.73 -5.30 -20.86
C SER A 48 -18.63 -4.34 -21.29
N HIS A 49 -18.00 -4.61 -22.44
CA HIS A 49 -16.88 -3.84 -22.96
C HIS A 49 -17.34 -2.50 -23.57
N GLY A 50 -16.81 -1.41 -23.05
CA GLY A 50 -16.89 -0.09 -23.67
C GLY A 50 -15.61 0.26 -24.45
N SER A 51 -15.53 1.50 -24.92
CA SER A 51 -14.37 2.00 -25.65
C SER A 51 -13.24 2.45 -24.70
N HIS A 52 -12.00 2.36 -25.17
CA HIS A 52 -10.81 2.92 -24.49
C HIS A 52 -10.56 2.45 -23.03
N GLY A 53 -10.88 1.20 -22.70
CA GLY A 53 -10.67 0.67 -21.34
C GLY A 53 -11.75 1.07 -20.34
N ASN A 54 -12.90 1.51 -20.84
CA ASN A 54 -14.12 1.67 -20.06
C ASN A 54 -14.95 0.39 -20.13
N TYR A 55 -15.55 0.02 -19.01
CA TYR A 55 -16.39 -1.16 -18.87
C TYR A 55 -17.61 -0.81 -18.04
N GLU A 56 -18.74 -1.40 -18.39
CA GLU A 56 -19.89 -1.52 -17.50
C GLU A 56 -19.83 -2.90 -16.85
N VAL A 57 -20.03 -2.94 -15.54
CA VAL A 57 -20.00 -4.17 -14.75
C VAL A 57 -21.30 -4.27 -13.99
N GLU A 58 -22.01 -5.37 -14.20
CA GLU A 58 -23.21 -5.69 -13.44
C GLU A 58 -22.86 -6.74 -12.39
N LEU A 59 -23.24 -6.48 -11.14
CA LEU A 59 -23.07 -7.41 -10.03
C LEU A 59 -24.34 -7.35 -9.19
N TYR A 60 -25.07 -8.46 -9.13
CA TYR A 60 -26.44 -8.51 -8.62
C TYR A 60 -27.34 -7.56 -9.44
N ASP A 61 -28.05 -6.62 -8.81
CA ASP A 61 -28.97 -5.68 -9.48
C ASP A 61 -28.37 -4.28 -9.69
N ASP A 62 -27.08 -4.09 -9.39
CA ASP A 62 -26.38 -2.81 -9.50
C ASP A 62 -25.40 -2.79 -10.68
N LYS A 63 -25.23 -1.60 -11.26
CA LYS A 63 -24.30 -1.35 -12.37
C LYS A 63 -23.20 -0.39 -11.96
N PHE A 64 -21.97 -0.76 -12.32
CA PHE A 64 -20.77 -0.01 -12.01
C PHE A 64 -19.99 0.32 -13.28
N HIS A 65 -19.41 1.52 -13.29
CA HIS A 65 -18.51 1.94 -14.35
C HIS A 65 -17.07 1.76 -13.89
N VAL A 66 -16.27 1.05 -14.68
CA VAL A 66 -14.84 0.81 -14.44
C VAL A 66 -14.03 1.41 -15.58
N ASP A 67 -13.02 2.21 -15.24
CA ASP A 67 -12.00 2.72 -16.17
C ASP A 67 -10.64 2.15 -15.74
N THR A 68 -10.14 1.18 -16.50
CA THR A 68 -8.89 0.46 -16.17
C THR A 68 -7.64 1.31 -16.40
N ARG A 69 -7.72 2.33 -17.28
CA ARG A 69 -6.61 3.25 -17.58
C ARG A 69 -6.44 4.27 -16.48
N LYS A 70 -7.54 4.85 -16.01
CA LYS A 70 -7.56 5.78 -14.86
C LYS A 70 -7.47 5.06 -13.52
N LYS A 71 -7.58 3.73 -13.52
CA LYS A 71 -7.59 2.89 -12.32
C LYS A 71 -8.72 3.28 -11.36
N THR A 72 -9.93 3.43 -11.88
CA THR A 72 -11.10 3.88 -11.13
C THR A 72 -12.31 2.98 -11.32
N CYS A 73 -13.17 2.94 -10.30
CA CYS A 73 -14.48 2.33 -10.35
C CYS A 73 -15.49 3.27 -9.67
N SER A 74 -16.73 3.32 -10.15
CA SER A 74 -17.81 4.13 -9.57
C SER A 74 -18.17 3.75 -8.12
N CYS A 75 -17.79 2.55 -7.65
CA CYS A 75 -17.92 2.18 -6.23
C CYS A 75 -16.89 2.88 -5.31
N PHE A 76 -15.94 3.66 -5.87
CA PHE A 76 -14.86 4.39 -5.19
C PHE A 76 -13.85 3.57 -4.38
N LYS A 77 -14.11 2.30 -4.08
CA LYS A 77 -13.21 1.42 -3.33
C LYS A 77 -11.79 1.42 -3.91
N TRP A 78 -11.65 1.28 -5.22
CA TRP A 78 -10.33 1.26 -5.86
C TRP A 78 -9.58 2.60 -5.73
N LYS A 79 -10.30 3.73 -5.84
CA LYS A 79 -9.70 5.06 -5.68
C LYS A 79 -9.22 5.31 -4.24
N ILE A 80 -9.95 4.79 -3.26
CA ILE A 80 -9.66 4.97 -1.83
C ILE A 80 -8.56 4.02 -1.38
N SER A 81 -8.66 2.74 -1.72
CA SER A 81 -7.74 1.71 -1.23
C SER A 81 -6.47 1.61 -2.07
N GLY A 82 -6.51 1.99 -3.35
CA GLY A 82 -5.44 1.73 -4.32
C GLY A 82 -5.36 0.25 -4.77
N ILE A 83 -6.27 -0.61 -4.32
CA ILE A 83 -6.38 -2.02 -4.71
C ILE A 83 -7.66 -2.18 -5.54
N PRO A 84 -7.62 -2.91 -6.68
CA PRO A 84 -8.83 -3.17 -7.46
C PRO A 84 -9.96 -3.72 -6.58
N CYS A 85 -11.15 -3.14 -6.71
CA CYS A 85 -12.35 -3.68 -6.07
C CYS A 85 -12.86 -4.91 -6.84
N GLU A 86 -13.88 -5.58 -6.32
CA GLU A 86 -14.52 -6.73 -6.95
C GLU A 86 -14.92 -6.47 -8.42
N HIS A 87 -15.49 -5.30 -8.73
CA HIS A 87 -15.89 -4.94 -10.10
C HIS A 87 -14.69 -4.75 -11.02
N ALA A 88 -13.68 -4.03 -10.56
CA ALA A 88 -12.46 -3.80 -11.32
C ALA A 88 -11.68 -5.09 -11.51
N TYR A 89 -11.67 -5.95 -10.50
CA TYR A 89 -11.03 -7.25 -10.57
C TYR A 89 -11.78 -8.19 -11.53
N GLY A 90 -13.11 -8.17 -11.53
CA GLY A 90 -13.94 -8.90 -12.51
C GLY A 90 -13.58 -8.49 -13.95
N VAL A 91 -13.47 -7.18 -14.22
CA VAL A 91 -12.99 -6.67 -15.51
C VAL A 91 -11.59 -7.17 -15.86
N MET A 92 -10.68 -7.24 -14.89
CA MET A 92 -9.33 -7.74 -15.15
C MET A 92 -9.31 -9.23 -15.48
N LEU A 93 -10.14 -10.03 -14.81
CA LEU A 93 -10.28 -11.45 -15.08
C LEU A 93 -10.86 -11.68 -16.48
N ASP A 94 -11.93 -10.97 -16.82
CA ASP A 94 -12.60 -11.04 -18.11
C ASP A 94 -11.70 -10.57 -19.28
N ALA A 95 -11.05 -9.42 -19.12
CA ALA A 95 -10.17 -8.85 -20.15
C ALA A 95 -8.74 -9.46 -20.16
N GLY A 96 -8.45 -10.45 -19.30
CA GLY A 96 -7.12 -11.09 -19.21
C GLY A 96 -6.00 -10.16 -18.74
N LEU A 97 -6.32 -9.14 -17.94
CA LEU A 97 -5.37 -8.17 -17.41
C LEU A 97 -4.75 -8.69 -16.10
N ALA A 98 -3.45 -8.45 -15.92
CA ALA A 98 -2.77 -8.78 -14.68
C ALA A 98 -3.16 -7.77 -13.58
N SER A 99 -3.90 -8.24 -12.56
CA SER A 99 -4.35 -7.39 -11.45
C SER A 99 -3.22 -6.65 -10.73
N ASP A 100 -2.05 -7.28 -10.65
CA ASP A 100 -0.86 -6.71 -9.99
C ASP A 100 -0.39 -5.39 -10.66
N ASP A 101 -0.64 -5.19 -11.96
CA ASP A 101 -0.27 -3.96 -12.69
C ASP A 101 -1.22 -2.78 -12.40
N HIS A 102 -2.36 -3.10 -11.81
CA HIS A 102 -3.44 -2.18 -11.51
C HIS A 102 -3.53 -1.81 -10.02
N VAL A 103 -2.68 -2.42 -9.19
CA VAL A 103 -2.50 -2.05 -7.78
C VAL A 103 -1.63 -0.79 -7.67
N ASN A 104 -1.87 0.02 -6.65
CA ASN A 104 -1.06 1.20 -6.35
C ASN A 104 0.37 0.79 -5.94
N GLU A 105 1.36 1.52 -6.45
CA GLU A 105 2.79 1.23 -6.24
C GLU A 105 3.20 1.19 -4.75
N CYS A 106 2.47 1.90 -3.88
CA CYS A 106 2.66 1.86 -2.43
C CYS A 106 2.52 0.45 -1.84
N PHE A 107 1.84 -0.47 -2.53
CA PHE A 107 1.73 -1.87 -2.15
C PHE A 107 2.66 -2.81 -2.93
N SER A 108 3.64 -2.27 -3.66
CA SER A 108 4.69 -3.10 -4.23
C SER A 108 5.61 -3.64 -3.15
N THR A 109 6.11 -4.86 -3.35
CA THR A 109 7.07 -5.47 -2.43
C THR A 109 8.38 -4.68 -2.40
N THR A 110 8.79 -4.11 -3.54
CA THR A 110 9.96 -3.22 -3.63
C THR A 110 9.81 -2.02 -2.71
N LYS A 111 8.72 -1.24 -2.82
CA LYS A 111 8.48 -0.11 -1.91
C LYS A 111 8.41 -0.54 -0.46
N GLN A 112 7.83 -1.70 -0.16
CA GLN A 112 7.81 -2.22 1.21
C GLN A 112 9.22 -2.50 1.74
N ARG A 113 10.11 -3.08 0.93
CA ARG A 113 11.52 -3.31 1.29
C ARG A 113 12.23 -1.96 1.50
N ASP A 114 12.07 -1.01 0.57
CA ASP A 114 12.67 0.32 0.66
C ASP A 114 12.22 1.09 1.92
N CYS A 115 10.94 0.97 2.31
CA CYS A 115 10.42 1.63 3.51
C CYS A 115 11.04 1.13 4.82
N TYR A 116 11.57 -0.10 4.86
CA TYR A 116 12.06 -0.73 6.09
C TYR A 116 13.54 -1.11 6.04
N ILE A 117 14.27 -0.78 4.96
CA ILE A 117 15.69 -1.08 4.82
C ILE A 117 16.54 -0.35 5.87
N ASP A 118 16.24 0.92 6.15
CA ASP A 118 16.86 1.70 7.22
C ASP A 118 15.89 1.83 8.41
N ASN A 119 16.02 0.90 9.35
CA ASN A 119 15.16 0.86 10.54
C ASN A 119 15.66 1.84 11.63
N VAL A 120 14.78 2.16 12.57
CA VAL A 120 15.07 2.94 13.77
C VAL A 120 16.26 2.33 14.51
N LYS A 121 17.34 3.11 14.64
CA LYS A 121 18.56 2.67 15.28
C LYS A 121 18.41 2.60 16.81
N PRO A 122 19.06 1.62 17.47
CA PRO A 122 19.14 1.63 18.91
C PRO A 122 19.86 2.90 19.39
N MET A 123 19.37 3.46 20.49
CA MET A 123 19.95 4.64 21.12
C MET A 123 20.18 4.31 22.59
N ARG A 124 21.24 4.87 23.16
CA ARG A 124 21.55 4.79 24.60
C ARG A 124 20.37 5.24 25.44
N GLY A 125 20.33 4.88 26.72
CA GLY A 125 19.23 5.26 27.60
C GLY A 125 19.18 6.77 27.91
N PRO A 126 18.13 7.24 28.60
CA PRO A 126 17.88 8.66 28.84
C PRO A 126 19.02 9.43 29.53
N GLY A 127 19.83 8.77 30.35
CA GLY A 127 21.00 9.40 30.99
C GLY A 127 22.09 9.87 30.01
N PHE A 128 22.04 9.44 28.75
CA PHE A 128 22.92 9.90 27.68
C PHE A 128 22.24 10.89 26.74
N TRP A 129 20.98 11.23 26.98
CA TRP A 129 20.23 12.18 26.17
C TRP A 129 20.51 13.57 26.76
N MET A 130 21.09 14.47 25.94
CA MET A 130 21.50 15.85 26.30
C MET A 130 22.87 16.05 26.97
N ALA A 131 23.87 15.24 26.67
CA ALA A 131 25.28 15.62 26.90
C ALA A 131 25.89 16.42 25.72
N ASP A 132 25.38 16.19 24.49
CA ASP A 132 25.91 16.79 23.24
C ASP A 132 24.83 17.58 22.48
N ILE A 133 24.10 18.45 23.16
CA ILE A 133 23.48 19.58 22.46
C ILE A 133 24.40 20.75 22.76
N PRO A 134 25.26 21.19 21.82
CA PRO A 134 25.76 22.54 21.89
C PRO A 134 24.51 23.40 21.90
N LEU A 135 24.26 24.09 23.00
CA LEU A 135 23.30 25.19 23.03
C LEU A 135 23.77 26.13 21.92
N ILE A 136 23.15 26.06 20.74
CA ILE A 136 23.28 27.11 19.74
C ILE A 136 22.56 28.30 20.35
N TYR A 137 23.26 28.98 21.26
CA TYR A 137 22.91 30.31 21.69
C TYR A 137 22.98 31.21 20.44
N PRO A 138 21.97 32.06 20.19
CA PRO A 138 22.08 33.03 19.13
C PRO A 138 23.20 34.00 19.55
N LEU A 139 24.35 33.95 18.88
CA LEU A 139 25.32 35.03 18.97
C LEU A 139 24.71 36.24 18.25
N PHE A 140 24.01 37.05 19.04
CA PHE A 140 23.75 38.45 18.77
C PHE A 140 25.10 39.17 18.52
N ILE A 141 25.13 39.92 17.42
CA ILE A 141 25.84 41.19 17.19
C ILE A 141 27.36 41.19 17.37
N LEU A 142 28.09 41.39 16.27
CA LEU A 142 28.99 42.52 16.05
C LEU A 142 29.64 42.36 14.66
N PHE A 143 29.05 42.99 13.64
CA PHE A 143 29.72 43.77 12.58
C PHE A 143 28.66 44.62 11.88
#